data_AF-A0A7M3NMJ2-F1
#
_entry.id   AF-A0A7M3NMJ2-F1
#
_cell.length_a   1.000
_cell.length_b   1.000
_cell.length_c   1.000
_cell.angle_alpha   90.00
_cell.angle_beta   90.00
_cell.angle_gamma   90.00
#
_symmetry.space_group_name_H-M   'P 1'
#
loop_
_entity.id
_entity.type
_entity.pdbx_description
1 polymer ?
#
loop_
_entity_poly.entity_id
_entity_poly.type
_entity_poly.pdbx_seq_one_letter_code
_entity_poly.pdbx_strand_id
1 'polypeptide(L)'
;MTSALRRLALPALLMTALAGCGLTGPDTYELGEKQIQVDEGEEFTLSVPVETAMGEWWYLTSPEPDPDVVRKTDKREEIEADDDAVGSGSGTDFFDFKAVGPGTTKIRLIQCPHGACAGGGDAGGPVTPSPVPSGSPTPDEKYRATIHTYTVTVGKP
;
A
#
# COMPACT_ATOMS: atom_id res chain seq x y z
N MET A 1 -10.94 55.18 40.27
CA MET A 1 -10.96 55.34 38.80
C MET A 1 -9.76 54.55 38.27
N THR A 2 -9.92 53.25 37.99
CA THR A 2 -10.01 52.67 36.61
C THR A 2 -8.84 53.16 35.74
N SER A 3 -7.95 52.34 35.17
CA SER A 3 -8.21 51.07 34.53
C SER A 3 -6.90 50.38 34.06
N ALA A 4 -6.97 49.04 34.00
CA ALA A 4 -6.40 48.13 33.00
C ALA A 4 -4.87 47.98 32.81
N LEU A 5 -4.36 46.87 33.35
CA LEU A 5 -3.29 46.07 32.77
C LEU A 5 -3.55 45.79 31.28
N ARG A 6 -2.54 45.95 30.42
CA ARG A 6 -2.52 45.36 29.09
C ARG A 6 -1.34 44.41 28.96
N ARG A 7 -1.58 43.13 29.28
CA ARG A 7 -0.70 42.01 28.99
C ARG A 7 -0.71 41.79 27.47
N LEU A 8 0.42 41.96 26.80
CA LEU A 8 0.63 41.46 25.45
C LEU A 8 1.41 40.15 25.58
N ALA A 9 0.66 39.05 25.57
CA ALA A 9 1.20 37.71 25.43
C ALA A 9 1.55 37.50 23.94
N LEU A 10 2.83 37.31 23.63
CA LEU A 10 3.25 36.77 22.33
C LEU A 10 2.85 35.28 22.31
N PRO A 11 2.08 34.82 21.31
CA PRO A 11 1.84 33.40 21.15
C PRO A 11 3.14 32.72 20.72
N ALA A 12 3.56 31.73 21.52
CA ALA A 12 4.67 30.85 21.20
C ALA A 12 4.36 30.10 19.90
N LEU A 13 5.23 30.26 18.89
CA LEU A 13 5.29 29.39 17.73
C LEU A 13 5.70 27.99 18.19
N LEU A 14 4.72 27.12 18.43
CA LEU A 14 4.96 25.68 18.49
C LEU A 14 5.23 25.19 17.07
N MET A 15 6.50 25.07 16.72
CA MET A 15 6.93 24.24 15.59
C MET A 15 6.76 22.78 16.02
N THR A 16 5.61 22.18 15.71
CA THR A 16 5.42 20.74 15.78
C THR A 16 6.22 20.10 14.65
N ALA A 17 7.50 19.84 14.88
CA ALA A 17 8.24 18.87 14.10
C ALA A 17 7.67 17.49 14.45
N LEU A 18 6.86 16.92 13.55
CA LEU A 18 6.64 15.47 13.54
C LEU A 18 7.96 14.84 13.09
N ALA A 19 8.86 14.60 14.04
CA ALA A 19 9.93 13.64 13.84
C ALA A 19 9.27 12.27 13.76
N GLY A 20 8.97 11.83 12.53
CA GLY A 20 8.71 10.43 12.26
C GLY A 20 9.96 9.64 12.66
N CYS A 21 9.84 8.80 13.68
CA CYS A 21 10.88 7.84 14.03
C CYS A 21 10.94 6.76 12.94
N GLY A 22 11.64 7.03 11.85
CA GLY A 22 11.99 6.06 10.81
C GLY A 22 13.50 5.85 10.79
N LEU A 23 13.96 4.72 11.33
CA LEU A 23 15.35 4.27 11.26
C LEU A 23 15.72 3.92 9.81
N THR A 24 16.30 4.87 9.08
CA THR A 24 17.06 4.67 7.82
C THR A 24 16.45 3.66 6.83
N GLY A 25 15.35 4.01 6.18
CA GLY A 25 14.74 3.21 5.10
C GLY A 25 13.70 4.01 4.31
N PRO A 26 13.21 3.49 3.17
CA PRO A 26 12.10 4.07 2.42
C PRO A 26 10.86 4.27 3.29
N ASP A 27 10.07 5.30 3.02
CA ASP A 27 8.78 5.48 3.68
C ASP A 27 7.84 4.30 3.36
N THR A 28 7.16 3.79 4.37
CA THR A 28 6.25 2.64 4.24
C THR A 28 4.82 3.08 4.48
N TYR A 29 3.92 2.72 3.56
CA TYR A 29 2.51 3.04 3.62
C TYR A 29 1.66 1.78 3.75
N GLU A 30 0.76 1.77 4.73
CA GLU A 30 -0.13 0.65 5.01
C GLU A 30 -1.39 0.65 4.13
N LEU A 31 -2.18 -0.42 4.22
CA LEU A 31 -3.42 -0.58 3.44
C LEU A 31 -4.42 0.58 3.61
N GLY A 32 -4.41 1.30 4.72
CA GLY A 32 -5.29 2.47 4.94
C GLY A 32 -4.83 3.76 4.25
N GLU A 33 -3.56 3.86 3.87
CA GLU A 33 -2.93 5.11 3.46
C GLU A 33 -3.02 5.31 1.94
N LYS A 34 -4.22 5.70 1.49
CA LYS A 34 -4.55 5.72 0.05
C LYS A 34 -4.04 6.93 -0.73
N GLN A 35 -3.54 7.96 -0.05
CA GLN A 35 -3.03 9.18 -0.67
C GLN A 35 -1.57 9.35 -0.27
N ILE A 36 -0.68 9.21 -1.23
CA ILE A 36 0.77 9.20 -1.02
C ILE A 36 1.36 10.40 -1.74
N GLN A 37 2.25 11.11 -1.05
CA GLN A 37 3.02 12.23 -1.59
C GLN A 37 4.49 11.92 -1.36
N VAL A 38 5.26 11.95 -2.44
CA VAL A 38 6.69 11.67 -2.48
C VAL A 38 7.34 12.60 -3.50
N ASP A 39 8.63 12.82 -3.40
CA ASP A 39 9.39 13.61 -4.38
C ASP A 39 10.08 12.72 -5.41
N GLU A 40 10.36 13.28 -6.60
CA GLU A 40 11.08 12.59 -7.65
C GLU A 40 12.44 12.06 -7.13
N GLY A 41 12.69 10.76 -7.34
CA GLY A 41 13.90 10.07 -6.90
C GLY A 41 13.74 9.30 -5.59
N GLU A 42 12.69 9.57 -4.80
CA GLU A 42 12.41 8.83 -3.57
C GLU A 42 11.96 7.39 -3.84
N GLU A 43 12.28 6.53 -2.88
CA GLU A 43 11.78 5.16 -2.82
C GLU A 43 10.75 5.08 -1.70
N PHE A 44 9.72 4.27 -1.93
CA PHE A 44 8.68 4.01 -0.94
C PHE A 44 8.14 2.59 -1.08
N THR A 45 7.54 2.11 0.00
CA THR A 45 7.04 0.73 0.09
C THR A 45 5.56 0.75 0.45
N LEU A 46 4.77 -0.11 -0.19
CA LEU A 46 3.42 -0.44 0.27
C LEU A 46 3.48 -1.74 1.07
N SER A 47 2.93 -1.70 2.28
CA SER A 47 2.82 -2.86 3.18
C SER A 47 1.36 -3.32 3.26
N VAL A 48 1.13 -4.61 3.03
CA VAL A 48 -0.21 -5.21 3.12
C VAL A 48 -0.17 -6.50 3.92
N PRO A 49 -1.14 -6.74 4.83
CA PRO A 49 -1.20 -7.97 5.60
C PRO A 49 -1.56 -9.14 4.68
N VAL A 50 -1.02 -10.32 4.96
CA VAL A 50 -1.35 -11.55 4.24
C VAL A 50 -1.69 -12.67 5.20
N GLU A 51 -2.77 -13.39 4.88
CA GLU A 51 -3.20 -14.58 5.60
C GLU A 51 -2.76 -15.83 4.81
N THR A 52 -1.46 -16.13 4.82
CA THR A 52 -0.89 -17.23 4.01
C THR A 52 -1.54 -18.58 4.31
N ALA A 53 -1.92 -18.83 5.58
CA ALA A 53 -2.63 -20.03 6.00
C ALA A 53 -3.97 -20.24 5.27
N MET A 54 -4.58 -19.15 4.79
CA MET A 54 -5.84 -19.16 4.04
C MET A 54 -5.62 -19.23 2.52
N GLY A 55 -4.36 -19.34 2.07
CA GLY A 55 -3.98 -19.33 0.67
C GLY A 55 -4.24 -17.97 0.00
N GLU A 56 -4.19 -16.89 0.78
CA GLU A 56 -4.28 -15.52 0.28
C GLU A 56 -2.93 -15.04 -0.27
N TRP A 57 -2.98 -14.28 -1.37
CA TRP A 57 -1.81 -13.65 -1.97
C TRP A 57 -2.12 -12.24 -2.47
N TRP A 58 -1.09 -11.40 -2.55
CA TRP A 58 -1.20 -10.06 -3.13
C TRP A 58 -0.38 -9.90 -4.41
N TYR A 59 -0.90 -9.12 -5.34
CA TYR A 59 -0.24 -8.80 -6.60
C TYR A 59 -0.48 -7.36 -7.05
N LEU A 60 0.42 -6.84 -7.88
CA LEU A 60 0.11 -5.68 -8.71
C LEU A 60 -0.87 -6.11 -9.81
N THR A 61 -1.92 -5.32 -10.04
CA THR A 61 -2.93 -5.62 -11.06
C THR A 61 -3.06 -4.48 -12.07
N SER A 62 -3.66 -4.76 -13.23
CA SER A 62 -3.88 -3.76 -14.28
C SER A 62 -4.98 -2.76 -13.92
N PRO A 63 -4.95 -1.53 -14.44
CA PRO A 63 -3.80 -0.94 -15.10
C PRO A 63 -2.67 -0.75 -14.09
N GLU A 64 -1.45 -0.99 -14.56
CA GLU A 64 -0.23 -0.70 -13.80
C GLU A 64 -0.09 0.82 -13.62
N PRO A 65 0.66 1.28 -12.59
CA PRO A 65 0.99 2.69 -12.49
C PRO A 65 1.72 3.16 -13.75
N ASP A 66 1.46 4.40 -14.15
CA ASP A 66 2.25 5.10 -15.17
C ASP A 66 3.76 4.98 -14.87
N PRO A 67 4.54 4.26 -15.71
CA PRO A 67 5.94 3.97 -15.47
C PRO A 67 6.85 5.19 -15.65
N ASP A 68 6.33 6.32 -16.14
CA ASP A 68 7.02 7.61 -16.19
C ASP A 68 6.79 8.45 -14.92
N VAL A 69 5.89 8.01 -14.03
CA VAL A 69 5.63 8.64 -12.73
C VAL A 69 6.14 7.76 -11.58
N VAL A 70 5.77 6.47 -11.55
CA VAL A 70 6.20 5.52 -10.53
C VAL A 70 6.55 4.17 -11.16
N ARG A 71 7.67 3.56 -10.74
CA ARG A 71 8.05 2.20 -11.15
C ARG A 71 8.11 1.25 -9.96
N LYS A 72 7.54 0.06 -10.11
CA LYS A 72 7.76 -1.04 -9.18
C LYS A 72 9.21 -1.51 -9.29
N THR A 73 9.90 -1.66 -8.17
CA THR A 73 11.29 -2.12 -8.12
C THR A 73 11.40 -3.55 -7.62
N ASP A 74 10.63 -3.92 -6.59
CA ASP A 74 10.69 -5.26 -5.99
C ASP A 74 9.36 -5.69 -5.33
N LYS A 75 9.25 -6.96 -4.96
CA LYS A 75 8.23 -7.51 -4.05
C LYS A 75 8.92 -8.44 -3.05
N ARG A 76 8.71 -8.21 -1.76
CA ARG A 76 9.20 -9.07 -0.67
C ARG A 76 8.03 -9.58 0.16
N GLU A 77 8.22 -10.74 0.78
CA GLU A 77 7.23 -11.37 1.66
C GLU A 77 7.92 -11.65 3.00
N GLU A 78 7.28 -11.25 4.09
CA GLU A 78 7.72 -11.56 5.46
C GLU A 78 6.65 -12.42 6.12
N ILE A 79 7.04 -13.61 6.55
CA ILE A 79 6.14 -14.55 7.21
C ILE A 79 6.43 -14.51 8.70
N GLU A 80 5.43 -14.20 9.50
CA GLU A 80 5.50 -14.30 10.95
C GLU A 80 5.37 -15.78 11.31
N ALA A 81 6.51 -16.45 11.49
CA ALA A 81 6.54 -17.83 11.95
C ALA A 81 6.53 -17.85 13.49
N ASP A 82 5.41 -18.26 14.07
CA ASP A 82 5.42 -18.80 15.44
C ASP A 82 5.93 -20.24 15.36
N ASP A 83 7.11 -20.48 15.94
CA ASP A 83 7.82 -21.76 15.89
C ASP A 83 7.03 -22.91 16.53
N ASP A 84 5.99 -22.59 17.32
CA ASP A 84 5.11 -23.54 17.98
C ASP A 84 3.75 -23.72 17.28
N ALA A 85 3.41 -22.92 16.25
CA ALA A 85 2.09 -22.94 15.58
C ALA A 85 2.13 -23.51 14.15
N VAL A 86 1.99 -24.82 14.03
CA VAL A 86 1.84 -25.49 12.72
C VAL A 86 0.52 -25.08 12.06
N GLY A 87 0.59 -24.33 10.96
CA GLY A 87 -0.56 -24.05 10.08
C GLY A 87 -1.27 -22.70 10.30
N SER A 88 -0.70 -21.79 11.08
CA SER A 88 -1.22 -20.43 11.27
C SER A 88 -0.16 -19.39 10.88
N GLY A 89 0.16 -19.28 9.59
CA GLY A 89 1.05 -18.24 9.09
C GLY A 89 0.25 -16.99 8.67
N SER A 90 0.35 -15.93 9.47
CA SER A 90 0.11 -14.56 8.99
C SER A 90 1.44 -13.97 8.52
N GLY A 91 1.39 -12.93 7.71
CA GLY A 91 2.59 -12.25 7.25
C GLY A 91 2.28 -10.88 6.68
N THR A 92 3.28 -10.32 6.02
CA THR A 92 3.20 -9.02 5.36
C THR A 92 3.85 -9.12 3.98
N ASP A 93 3.13 -8.69 2.95
CA ASP A 93 3.69 -8.47 1.62
C ASP A 93 4.12 -7.00 1.50
N PHE A 94 5.34 -6.80 1.00
CA PHE A 94 5.92 -5.49 0.72
C PHE A 94 6.08 -5.31 -0.79
N PHE A 95 5.59 -4.19 -1.31
CA PHE A 95 5.75 -3.77 -2.70
C PHE A 95 6.57 -2.50 -2.75
N ASP A 96 7.76 -2.58 -3.34
CA ASP A 96 8.67 -1.43 -3.41
C ASP A 96 8.52 -0.69 -4.72
N PHE A 97 8.61 0.63 -4.62
CA PHE A 97 8.44 1.54 -5.73
C PHE A 97 9.50 2.64 -5.69
N LYS A 98 9.76 3.19 -6.87
CA LYS A 98 10.54 4.40 -7.06
C LYS A 98 9.70 5.46 -7.74
N ALA A 99 9.68 6.66 -7.18
CA ALA A 99 9.16 7.86 -7.83
C ALA A 99 10.14 8.31 -8.91
N VAL A 100 9.74 8.23 -10.17
CA VAL A 100 10.66 8.44 -11.32
C VAL A 100 10.44 9.77 -12.04
N GLY A 101 9.27 10.39 -11.91
CA GLY A 101 8.98 11.65 -12.57
C GLY A 101 7.74 12.32 -11.98
N PRO A 102 7.63 13.66 -12.08
CA PRO A 102 6.54 14.41 -11.49
C PRO A 102 5.21 14.08 -12.17
N GLY A 103 4.15 13.92 -11.38
CA GLY A 103 2.83 13.58 -11.88
C GLY A 103 1.94 12.91 -10.84
N THR A 104 0.77 12.42 -11.27
CA THR A 104 -0.13 11.65 -10.42
C THR A 104 -0.48 10.34 -11.10
N THR A 105 -0.33 9.23 -10.38
CA THR A 105 -0.64 7.89 -10.90
C THR A 105 -1.38 7.06 -9.84
N LYS A 106 -1.91 5.92 -10.27
CA LYS A 106 -2.60 4.96 -9.39
C LYS A 106 -1.84 3.65 -9.33
N ILE A 107 -1.50 3.23 -8.13
CA ILE A 107 -1.05 1.85 -7.87
C ILE A 107 -2.27 1.04 -7.47
N ARG A 108 -2.43 -0.14 -8.07
CA ARG A 108 -3.53 -1.06 -7.78
C ARG A 108 -2.96 -2.38 -7.30
N LEU A 109 -3.21 -2.72 -6.05
CA LEU A 109 -2.92 -4.04 -5.50
C LEU A 109 -4.22 -4.85 -5.48
N ILE A 110 -4.13 -6.13 -5.83
CA ILE A 110 -5.25 -7.08 -5.73
C ILE A 110 -4.96 -8.06 -4.61
N GLN A 111 -5.90 -8.14 -3.66
CA GLN A 111 -5.97 -9.19 -2.65
C GLN A 111 -6.67 -10.39 -3.28
N CYS A 112 -6.00 -11.54 -3.28
CA CYS A 112 -6.47 -12.75 -3.94
C CYS A 112 -6.65 -13.87 -2.91
N PRO A 113 -7.85 -14.02 -2.32
CA PRO A 113 -8.21 -15.23 -1.61
C PRO A 113 -8.06 -16.46 -2.52
N HIS A 114 -7.88 -17.64 -1.91
CA HIS A 114 -7.63 -18.88 -2.65
C HIS A 114 -8.65 -19.11 -3.79
N GLY A 115 -8.15 -19.20 -5.03
CA GLY A 115 -8.94 -19.42 -6.24
C GLY A 115 -9.70 -18.19 -6.80
N ALA A 116 -9.62 -17.04 -6.12
CA ALA A 116 -10.37 -15.84 -6.48
C ALA A 116 -9.74 -15.03 -7.63
N CYS A 117 -8.48 -15.32 -8.00
CA CYS A 117 -7.75 -14.63 -9.06
C CYS A 117 -7.24 -15.58 -10.14
N ALA A 118 -7.08 -15.03 -11.34
CA ALA A 118 -6.52 -15.68 -12.52
C ALA A 118 -5.46 -14.77 -13.17
N GLY A 119 -4.54 -15.38 -13.94
CA GLY A 119 -3.37 -14.69 -14.50
C GLY A 119 -2.13 -14.78 -13.61
N GLY A 120 -1.01 -14.17 -14.02
CA GLY A 120 0.22 -14.14 -13.21
C GLY A 120 1.07 -15.41 -13.12
N GLY A 121 0.88 -16.40 -14.00
CA GLY A 121 1.75 -17.59 -14.14
C GLY A 121 2.73 -17.48 -15.33
N ASP A 122 3.31 -18.62 -15.76
CA ASP A 122 4.29 -18.74 -16.88
C ASP A 122 3.85 -18.07 -18.20
N ALA A 123 2.55 -17.80 -18.36
CA ALA A 123 1.96 -17.13 -19.52
C ALA A 123 2.06 -15.58 -19.49
N GLY A 124 2.56 -14.98 -18.40
CA GLY A 124 3.00 -13.56 -18.39
C GLY A 124 1.91 -12.48 -18.53
N GLY A 125 0.70 -12.71 -18.02
CA GLY A 125 -0.40 -11.73 -18.03
C GLY A 125 -0.75 -11.16 -16.65
N PRO A 126 -1.48 -10.04 -16.58
CA PRO A 126 -1.82 -9.40 -15.30
C PRO A 126 -2.72 -10.31 -14.44
N VAL A 127 -2.49 -10.30 -13.14
CA VAL A 127 -3.39 -10.96 -12.18
C VAL A 127 -4.69 -10.16 -12.10
N THR A 128 -5.82 -10.82 -12.28
CA THR A 128 -7.16 -10.22 -12.28
C THR A 128 -8.15 -11.11 -11.53
N PRO A 129 -9.32 -10.59 -11.12
CA PRO A 129 -10.36 -11.43 -10.52
C PRO A 129 -10.77 -12.56 -11.47
N SER A 130 -10.89 -13.77 -10.93
CA SER A 130 -11.36 -14.94 -11.68
C SER A 130 -12.79 -14.70 -12.19
N PRO A 131 -13.09 -15.01 -13.46
CA PRO A 131 -14.45 -14.94 -13.98
C PRO A 131 -15.33 -15.97 -13.28
N VAL A 132 -16.52 -15.53 -12.83
CA VAL A 132 -17.55 -16.43 -12.31
C VAL A 132 -18.34 -17.01 -13.49
N PRO A 133 -18.42 -18.34 -13.66
CA PRO A 133 -19.19 -18.93 -14.74
C PRO A 133 -20.65 -18.49 -14.72
N SER A 134 -21.23 -18.26 -15.91
CA SER A 134 -22.64 -17.91 -16.03
C SER A 134 -23.52 -19.01 -15.42
N GLY A 135 -24.43 -18.62 -14.53
CA GLY A 135 -25.34 -19.54 -13.83
C GLY A 135 -24.80 -20.11 -12.51
N SER A 136 -23.55 -19.81 -12.15
CA SER A 136 -23.02 -20.12 -10.81
C SER A 136 -23.47 -19.06 -9.79
N PRO A 137 -23.68 -19.45 -8.52
CA PRO A 137 -23.91 -18.48 -7.45
C PRO A 137 -22.67 -17.59 -7.31
N THR A 138 -22.92 -16.30 -7.09
CA THR A 138 -21.85 -15.35 -6.86
C THR A 138 -21.18 -15.66 -5.50
N PRO A 139 -19.84 -15.79 -5.42
CA PRO A 139 -19.15 -16.13 -4.16
C PRO A 139 -19.44 -15.15 -3.03
N ASP A 140 -19.32 -15.54 -1.76
CA ASP A 140 -19.40 -14.56 -0.67
C ASP A 140 -18.26 -13.54 -0.75
N GLU A 141 -18.46 -12.34 -0.19
CA GLU A 141 -17.49 -11.23 -0.26
C GLU A 141 -16.06 -11.64 0.14
N LYS A 142 -15.92 -12.39 1.25
CA LYS A 142 -14.63 -12.89 1.74
C LYS A 142 -13.88 -13.83 0.79
N TYR A 143 -14.55 -14.35 -0.23
CA TYR A 143 -13.96 -15.23 -1.24
C TYR A 143 -13.76 -14.52 -2.58
N ARG A 144 -14.01 -13.21 -2.65
CA ARG A 144 -13.81 -12.42 -3.86
C ARG A 144 -12.45 -11.74 -3.80
N ALA A 145 -11.86 -11.57 -4.98
CA ALA A 145 -10.69 -10.72 -5.10
C ALA A 145 -11.09 -9.24 -4.87
N THR A 146 -10.27 -8.52 -4.11
CA THR A 146 -10.51 -7.12 -3.76
C THR A 146 -9.38 -6.26 -4.31
N ILE A 147 -9.71 -5.15 -4.98
CA ILE A 147 -8.70 -4.24 -5.52
C ILE A 147 -8.57 -3.01 -4.62
N HIS A 148 -7.36 -2.79 -4.14
CA HIS A 148 -6.97 -1.65 -3.32
C HIS A 148 -6.20 -0.66 -4.18
N THR A 149 -6.68 0.57 -4.25
CA THR A 149 -6.10 1.62 -5.11
C THR A 149 -5.46 2.70 -4.24
N TYR A 150 -4.21 3.01 -4.54
CA TYR A 150 -3.42 4.09 -3.92
C TYR A 150 -3.21 5.16 -4.98
N THR A 151 -3.44 6.42 -4.61
CA THR A 151 -3.13 7.58 -5.47
C THR A 151 -1.79 8.13 -5.03
N VAL A 152 -0.82 8.14 -5.93
CA VAL A 152 0.52 8.64 -5.67
C VAL A 152 0.69 9.93 -6.46
N THR A 153 1.10 10.99 -5.77
CA THR A 153 1.50 12.25 -6.40
C THR A 153 2.99 12.44 -6.18
N VAL A 154 3.72 12.58 -7.28
CA VAL A 154 5.16 12.81 -7.28
C VAL A 154 5.42 14.30 -7.49
N GLY A 155 6.05 14.91 -6.49
CA GLY A 155 6.52 16.29 -6.49
C GLY A 155 7.88 16.45 -7.16
N LYS A 156 8.34 17.70 -7.22
CA LYS A 156 9.74 17.99 -7.55
C LYS A 156 10.54 17.99 -6.24
N PRO A 157 11.83 17.61 -6.28
CA PRO A 157 12.72 17.70 -5.12
C PRO A 157 12.90 19.13 -4.59
#